data_AF-A0A0Q5R7Y2-F1
#
_entry.id   AF-A0A0Q5R7Y2-F1
#
_cell.length_a   1.000
_cell.length_b   1.000
_cell.length_c   1.000
_cell.angle_alpha   90.00
_cell.angle_beta   90.00
_cell.angle_gamma   90.00
#
_symmetry.space_group_name_H-M   'P 1'
#
loop_
_entity.id
_entity.type
_entity.pdbx_description
1 polymer ?
#
loop_
_entity_poly.entity_id
_entity_poly.type
_entity_poly.pdbx_seq_one_letter_code
_entity_poly.pdbx_strand_id
1 'polypeptide(L)'
;MTFVASDCVRWASATFVGARHAMTWTALPSPALDEWLADLPDAEFDLRGHLLADIDVVAVTRTATSVEIEMEALTVEALDV
;
A
#
# COMPACT_ATOMS: atom_id res chain seq x y z
N MET A 1 12.03 -0.73 8.47
CA MET A 1 10.56 -0.63 8.37
C MET A 1 9.97 -1.97 8.75
N THR A 2 8.89 -1.98 9.51
CA THR A 2 8.27 -3.16 10.12
C THR A 2 6.76 -3.11 9.88
N PHE A 3 6.18 -4.21 9.42
CA PHE A 3 4.74 -4.33 9.24
C PHE A 3 4.05 -4.49 10.60
N VAL A 4 2.94 -3.79 10.81
CA VAL A 4 2.19 -3.82 12.07
C VAL A 4 0.88 -4.59 11.91
N ALA A 5 0.06 -4.19 10.94
CA ALA A 5 -1.26 -4.76 10.73
C ALA A 5 -1.72 -4.57 9.28
N SER A 6 -2.67 -5.40 8.85
CA SER A 6 -3.44 -5.16 7.64
C SER A 6 -4.89 -5.58 7.84
N ASP A 7 -5.78 -4.91 7.11
CA ASP A 7 -7.13 -5.36 6.86
C ASP A 7 -7.40 -5.40 5.35
N CYS A 8 -8.38 -6.21 4.95
CA CYS A 8 -8.70 -6.42 3.54
C CYS A 8 -10.21 -6.55 3.35
N VAL A 9 -10.75 -5.75 2.43
CA VAL A 9 -12.15 -5.82 2.01
C VAL A 9 -12.22 -6.17 0.53
N ARG A 10 -12.85 -7.31 0.23
CA ARG A 10 -13.12 -7.73 -1.15
C ARG A 10 -14.20 -6.85 -1.77
N TRP A 11 -14.07 -6.57 -3.06
CA TRP A 11 -15.05 -5.80 -3.83
C TRP A 11 -15.23 -6.40 -5.22
N ALA A 12 -16.36 -6.07 -5.84
CA ALA A 12 -16.63 -6.38 -7.24
C ALA A 12 -17.41 -5.22 -7.88
N SER A 13 -17.18 -5.00 -9.16
CA SER A 13 -17.91 -4.07 -10.02
C SER A 13 -18.43 -4.82 -11.26
N ALA A 14 -18.97 -4.10 -12.24
CA ALA A 14 -19.41 -4.71 -13.49
C ALA A 14 -18.25 -5.31 -14.32
N THR A 15 -17.03 -4.81 -14.16
CA THR A 15 -15.87 -5.17 -15.00
C THR A 15 -14.69 -5.74 -14.23
N PHE A 16 -14.63 -5.54 -12.91
CA PHE A 16 -13.48 -5.94 -12.11
C PHE A 16 -13.91 -6.60 -10.80
N VAL A 17 -13.11 -7.54 -10.34
CA VAL A 17 -13.16 -8.12 -8.99
C VAL A 17 -11.81 -7.84 -8.34
N GLY A 18 -11.81 -7.56 -7.05
CA GLY A 18 -10.58 -7.14 -6.40
C GLY A 18 -10.64 -7.09 -4.88
N ALA A 19 -9.73 -6.32 -4.33
CA ALA A 19 -9.64 -6.03 -2.91
C ALA A 19 -9.09 -4.63 -2.65
N ARG A 20 -9.54 -4.01 -1.56
CA ARG A 20 -8.90 -2.83 -0.96
C ARG A 20 -8.18 -3.30 0.29
N HIS A 21 -6.88 -3.02 0.36
CA HIS A 21 -6.01 -3.41 1.46
C HIS A 21 -5.63 -2.17 2.23
N ALA A 22 -5.87 -2.17 3.54
CA ALA A 22 -5.36 -1.15 4.45
C ALA A 22 -4.20 -1.76 5.23
N MET A 23 -3.08 -1.05 5.34
CA MET A 23 -1.86 -1.54 5.97
C MET A 23 -1.24 -0.49 6.87
N THR A 24 -0.76 -0.90 8.03
CA THR A 24 0.01 -0.05 8.95
C THR A 24 1.43 -0.55 9.06
N TRP A 25 2.39 0.36 8.94
CA TRP A 25 3.81 0.10 9.07
C TRP A 25 4.44 1.06 10.07
N THR A 26 5.53 0.63 10.68
CA THR A 26 6.38 1.49 11.51
C THR A 26 7.82 1.49 11.02
N ALA A 27 8.51 2.61 11.16
CA ALA A 27 9.90 2.75 10.76
C ALA A 27 10.63 3.78 11.63
N LEU A 28 11.97 3.76 11.60
CA LEU A 28 12.76 4.86 12.15
C LEU A 28 12.73 6.05 11.18
N PRO A 29 12.69 7.31 11.68
CA PRO A 29 12.79 8.48 10.83
C PRO A 29 14.12 8.50 10.06
N SER A 30 14.08 8.68 8.75
CA SER A 30 15.29 8.82 7.93
C SER A 30 14.97 9.48 6.58
N PRO A 31 15.93 10.16 5.94
CA PRO A 31 15.73 10.71 4.58
C PRO A 31 15.37 9.64 3.55
N ALA A 32 15.94 8.44 3.66
CA ALA A 32 15.63 7.33 2.76
C ALA A 32 14.18 6.85 2.88
N LEU A 33 13.58 6.95 4.08
CA LEU A 33 12.16 6.67 4.26
C LEU A 33 11.29 7.73 3.58
N ASP A 34 11.67 9.00 3.70
CA ASP A 34 10.91 10.09 3.08
C ASP A 34 10.96 10.01 1.54
N GLU A 35 12.11 9.66 0.97
CA GLU A 35 12.27 9.38 -0.47
C GLU A 35 11.43 8.17 -0.90
N TRP A 36 11.51 7.06 -0.17
CA TRP A 36 10.70 5.87 -0.47
C TRP A 36 9.19 6.14 -0.43
N LEU A 37 8.72 6.95 0.52
CA LEU A 37 7.31 7.34 0.60
C LEU A 37 6.89 8.27 -0.56
N ALA A 38 7.80 9.13 -1.03
CA ALA A 38 7.54 10.03 -2.14
C ALA A 38 7.47 9.30 -3.48
N ASP A 39 8.26 8.23 -3.64
CA ASP A 39 8.32 7.41 -4.87
C ASP A 39 7.19 6.36 -4.95
N LEU A 40 6.49 6.08 -3.84
CA LEU A 40 5.49 5.02 -3.76
C LEU A 40 4.35 5.14 -4.81
N PRO A 41 3.77 6.33 -5.09
CA PRO A 41 2.69 6.45 -6.06
C PRO A 41 3.10 6.10 -7.50
N ASP A 42 4.37 6.25 -7.84
CA ASP A 42 4.93 5.98 -9.17
C ASP A 42 5.59 4.59 -9.26
N ALA A 43 5.59 3.82 -8.16
CA ALA A 43 6.22 2.51 -8.12
C ALA A 43 5.39 1.46 -8.87
N GLU A 44 6.04 0.68 -9.73
CA GLU A 44 5.44 -0.46 -10.41
C GLU A 44 5.60 -1.74 -9.58
N PHE A 45 4.51 -2.50 -9.42
CA PHE A 45 4.48 -3.72 -8.63
C PHE A 45 3.99 -4.91 -9.44
N ASP A 46 4.83 -5.94 -9.53
CA ASP A 46 4.44 -7.24 -10.06
C ASP A 46 3.74 -8.09 -8.99
N LEU A 47 2.41 -8.12 -9.04
CA LEU A 47 1.59 -8.92 -8.13
C LEU A 47 1.07 -10.17 -8.85
N ARG A 48 1.34 -11.36 -8.29
CA ARG A 48 0.89 -12.61 -8.92
C ARG A 48 -0.63 -12.67 -8.98
N GLY A 49 -1.18 -12.81 -10.19
CA GLY A 49 -2.62 -12.95 -10.44
C GLY A 49 -3.42 -11.68 -10.16
N HIS A 50 -2.76 -10.54 -9.92
CA HIS A 50 -3.42 -9.28 -9.61
C HIS A 50 -2.69 -8.12 -10.29
N LEU A 51 -3.41 -7.05 -10.54
CA LEU A 51 -2.82 -5.76 -10.89
C LEU A 51 -3.06 -4.80 -9.73
N LEU A 52 -2.02 -4.06 -9.36
CA LEU A 52 -2.18 -2.90 -8.49
C LEU A 52 -2.81 -1.79 -9.31
N ALA A 53 -4.06 -1.46 -9.00
CA ALA A 53 -4.78 -0.38 -9.65
C ALA A 53 -4.42 0.98 -9.04
N ASP A 54 -4.13 1.01 -7.74
CA ASP A 54 -3.77 2.22 -7.01
C ASP A 54 -3.03 1.87 -5.70
N ILE A 55 -2.16 2.77 -5.24
CA ILE A 55 -1.57 2.72 -3.89
C ILE A 55 -1.33 4.13 -3.40
N ASP A 56 -1.70 4.39 -2.14
CA ASP A 56 -1.56 5.72 -1.54
C ASP A 56 -1.12 5.63 -0.08
N VAL A 57 -0.43 6.68 0.37
CA VAL A 57 -0.07 6.90 1.76
C VAL A 57 -1.18 7.74 2.40
N VAL A 58 -2.06 7.08 3.13
CA VAL A 58 -3.24 7.70 3.76
C VAL A 58 -2.85 8.61 4.92
N ALA A 59 -1.88 8.19 5.73
CA ALA A 59 -1.42 8.97 6.87
C ALA A 59 0.05 8.70 7.18
N VAL A 60 0.74 9.73 7.66
CA VAL A 60 2.09 9.58 8.23
C VAL A 60 2.18 10.36 9.54
N THR A 61 2.29 9.63 10.65
CA THR A 61 2.45 10.21 11.99
C THR A 61 3.91 10.09 12.41
N ARG A 62 4.57 11.24 12.61
CA ARG A 62 6.00 11.29 12.93
C ARG A 62 6.25 11.68 14.39
N THR A 63 7.21 11.00 15.00
CA THR A 63 7.84 11.36 16.28
C THR A 63 9.36 11.43 16.11
N ALA A 64 10.08 11.83 17.16
CA ALA A 64 11.54 11.87 17.12
C ALA A 64 12.21 10.49 16.90
N THR A 65 11.53 9.40 17.24
CA THR A 65 12.11 8.05 17.25
C THR A 65 11.34 7.04 16.39
N SER A 66 10.16 7.39 15.88
CA SER A 66 9.31 6.49 15.10
C SER A 66 8.46 7.26 14.09
N VAL A 67 8.20 6.62 12.96
CA VAL A 67 7.22 7.01 11.95
C VAL A 67 6.20 5.89 11.81
N GLU A 68 4.93 6.20 12.02
CA GLU A 68 3.80 5.32 11.69
C GLU A 68 3.23 5.73 10.35
N ILE A 69 2.98 4.75 9.48
CA ILE A 69 2.59 4.94 8.09
C ILE A 69 1.36 4.09 7.85
N GLU A 70 0.28 4.73 7.44
CA GLU A 70 -0.94 4.08 6.96
C GLU A 70 -0.96 4.15 5.43
N MET A 71 -1.12 3.01 4.79
CA MET A 71 -1.19 2.89 3.34
C MET A 71 -2.43 2.13 2.94
N GLU A 72 -2.99 2.51 1.79
CA GLU A 72 -4.06 1.77 1.15
C GLU A 72 -3.65 1.35 -0.26
N ALA A 73 -3.92 0.11 -0.61
CA ALA A 73 -3.68 -0.44 -1.94
C ALA A 73 -4.98 -1.01 -2.53
N LEU A 74 -5.22 -0.72 -3.79
CA LEU A 74 -6.35 -1.25 -4.55
C LEU A 74 -5.84 -2.25 -5.58
N THR A 75 -6.32 -3.49 -5.51
CA THR A 75 -5.95 -4.53 -6.47
C THR A 75 -7.16 -5.01 -7.26
N VAL A 76 -6.96 -5.35 -8.53
CA VAL A 76 -7.90 -6.11 -9.34
C VAL A 76 -7.30 -7.48 -9.67
N GLU A 77 -8.14 -8.51 -9.76
CA GLU A 77 -7.73 -9.84 -10.20
C GLU A 77 -7.39 -9.80 -11.70
N ALA A 78 -6.24 -10.34 -12.07
CA ALA A 78 -5.89 -10.54 -13.46
C ALA A 78 -6.58 -11.81 -13.95
N LEU A 79 -7.26 -11.74 -15.10
CA LEU A 79 -7.71 -12.95 -15.78
C LEU A 79 -6.45 -13.68 -16.27
N ASP A 80 -6.34 -14.98 -15.95
CA ASP A 80 -5.32 -15.83 -16.56
C ASP A 80 -5.56 -15.80 -18.09
N VAL A 81 -4.66 -15.14 -18.82
CA VAL A 81 -4.60 -15.16 -20.29
C VAL A 81 -3.69 -16.28 -20.78
#